data_AF-A0A3Q1LIR3-F1
#
_entry.id   AF-A0A3Q1LIR3-F1
#
_cell.length_a   1.000
_cell.length_b   1.000
_cell.length_c   1.000
_cell.angle_alpha   90.00
_cell.angle_beta   90.00
_cell.angle_gamma   90.00
#
_symmetry.space_group_name_H-M   'P 1'
#
loop_
_entity.id
_entity.type
_entity.pdbx_description
1 polymer ?
#
loop_
_entity_poly.entity_id
_entity_poly.type
_entity_poly.pdbx_seq_one_letter_code
_entity_poly.pdbx_strand_id
1 'polypeptide(L)'
;MTLHVASIVKESIPLFTYSLIKLAFLSSETRCKFFSLTKTPEDYTIIVDEEGFLELPSSEHLGVPDATWLALNVVSRAAASPVSSPPA
;
A
#
# COMPACT_ATOMS: atom_id res chain seq x y z
N MET A 1 -1.63 -5.25 -11.88
CA MET A 1 -1.84 -5.19 -10.42
C MET A 1 -2.69 -3.97 -10.16
N THR A 2 -3.96 -4.23 -9.87
CA THR A 2 -4.98 -3.27 -9.45
C THR A 2 -4.85 -3.06 -7.94
N LEU A 3 -5.18 -1.86 -7.48
CA LEU A 3 -5.12 -1.47 -6.08
C LEU A 3 -6.50 -1.05 -5.59
N HIS A 4 -6.81 -1.44 -4.37
CA HIS A 4 -7.91 -0.93 -3.58
C HIS A 4 -7.38 0.14 -2.62
N VAL A 5 -8.10 1.26 -2.55
CA VAL A 5 -7.94 2.27 -1.51
C VAL A 5 -9.09 2.09 -0.56
N ALA A 6 -8.82 1.96 0.74
CA ALA A 6 -9.86 1.86 1.75
C ALA A 6 -9.51 2.68 3.00
N SER A 7 -10.54 2.98 3.77
CA SER A 7 -10.45 3.71 5.03
C SER A 7 -10.95 2.84 6.17
N ILE A 8 -10.17 2.76 7.25
CA ILE A 8 -10.53 2.07 8.49
C ILE A 8 -10.79 3.13 9.57
N VAL A 9 -11.99 3.11 10.15
CA VAL A 9 -12.36 3.99 11.28
C VAL A 9 -11.46 3.70 12.48
N LYS A 10 -10.93 4.74 13.14
CA LYS A 10 -9.87 4.61 14.17
C LYS A 10 -10.22 3.67 15.30
N GLU A 11 -11.43 3.76 15.80
CA GLU A 11 -11.92 2.97 16.94
C GLU A 11 -12.03 1.48 16.59
N SER A 12 -12.07 1.15 15.30
CA SER A 12 -12.21 -0.22 14.80
C SER A 12 -10.89 -0.93 14.53
N ILE A 13 -9.74 -0.26 14.63
CA ILE A 13 -8.41 -0.85 14.37
C ILE A 13 -8.16 -2.20 15.07
N PRO A 14 -8.61 -2.44 16.32
CA PRO A 14 -8.52 -3.75 16.93
C PRO A 14 -9.09 -4.89 16.07
N LEU A 15 -10.18 -4.65 15.34
CA LEU A 15 -10.82 -5.64 14.45
C LEU A 15 -9.95 -6.00 13.24
N PHE A 16 -9.11 -5.05 12.78
CA PHE A 16 -8.24 -5.22 11.63
C PHE A 16 -6.81 -5.61 12.01
N THR A 17 -6.48 -5.63 13.30
CA THR A 17 -5.09 -5.75 13.78
C THR A 17 -4.40 -7.02 13.27
N TYR A 18 -5.08 -8.17 13.27
CA TYR A 18 -4.50 -9.40 12.75
C TYR A 18 -4.14 -9.28 11.25
N SER A 19 -5.09 -8.83 10.43
CA SER A 19 -4.87 -8.64 8.99
C SER A 19 -3.77 -7.63 8.71
N LEU A 20 -3.73 -6.51 9.44
CA LEU A 20 -2.69 -5.49 9.29
C LEU A 20 -1.31 -6.03 9.66
N ILE A 21 -1.19 -6.82 10.74
CA ILE A 21 0.07 -7.48 11.11
C ILE A 21 0.49 -8.49 10.04
N LYS A 22 -0.46 -9.30 9.55
CA LYS A 22 -0.21 -10.29 8.50
C LYS A 22 0.34 -9.63 7.23
N LEU A 23 -0.33 -8.57 6.76
CA LEU A 23 0.05 -7.82 5.56
C LEU A 23 1.40 -7.10 5.72
N ALA A 24 1.69 -6.55 6.91
CA ALA A 24 2.90 -5.77 7.14
C ALA A 24 4.15 -6.63 7.43
N PHE A 25 3.99 -7.78 8.10
CA PHE A 25 5.11 -8.50 8.70
C PHE A 25 5.19 -9.99 8.37
N LEU A 26 4.09 -10.61 7.91
CA LEU A 26 4.02 -12.06 7.65
C LEU A 26 3.90 -12.32 6.16
N SER A 27 4.87 -11.83 5.38
CA SER A 27 4.84 -11.90 3.90
C SER A 27 4.79 -13.32 3.34
N SER A 28 5.21 -14.34 4.10
CA SER A 28 5.07 -15.75 3.72
C SER A 28 3.64 -16.28 3.86
N GLU A 29 2.77 -15.58 4.59
CA GLU A 29 1.40 -16.02 4.89
C GLU A 29 0.36 -15.34 3.99
N THR A 30 0.76 -14.41 3.12
CA THR A 30 -0.12 -13.69 2.19
C THR A 30 0.48 -13.65 0.79
N ARG A 31 -0.39 -13.52 -0.22
CA ARG A 31 0.04 -13.29 -1.62
C ARG A 31 0.10 -11.81 -1.99
N CYS A 32 -0.18 -10.92 -1.03
CA CYS A 32 -0.10 -9.47 -1.19
C CYS A 32 1.32 -9.03 -1.62
N LYS A 33 1.39 -8.18 -2.64
CA LYS A 33 2.62 -7.62 -3.21
C LYS A 33 2.69 -6.10 -3.08
N PHE A 34 1.59 -5.46 -2.72
CA PHE A 34 1.52 -4.03 -2.46
C PHE A 34 0.68 -3.75 -1.23
N PHE A 35 1.30 -3.13 -0.24
CA PHE A 35 0.67 -2.72 1.00
C PHE A 35 1.22 -1.36 1.41
N SER A 36 0.32 -0.44 1.72
CA SER A 36 0.61 0.83 2.36
C SER A 36 -0.46 1.09 3.42
N LEU A 37 -0.03 1.54 4.60
CA LEU A 37 -0.91 1.94 5.68
C LEU A 37 -0.47 3.33 6.16
N THR A 38 -1.42 4.26 6.19
CA THR A 38 -1.20 5.64 6.64
C THR A 38 -2.22 5.96 7.73
N LYS A 39 -1.73 6.38 8.90
CA LYS A 39 -2.59 6.95 9.95
C LYS A 39 -2.81 8.44 9.68
N THR A 40 -4.06 8.89 9.70
CA THR A 40 -4.44 10.30 9.56
C THR A 40 -5.09 10.81 10.86
N PRO A 41 -5.41 12.11 10.97
CA PRO A 41 -6.26 12.63 12.04
C PRO A 41 -7.69 12.10 12.03
N GLU A 42 -8.18 11.57 10.91
CA GLU A 42 -9.57 11.11 10.75
C GLU A 42 -9.69 9.58 10.80
N ASP A 43 -8.75 8.85 10.22
CA ASP A 43 -8.85 7.42 9.93
C ASP A 43 -7.46 6.73 9.81
N TYR A 44 -7.49 5.49 9.30
CA TYR A 44 -6.35 4.82 8.72
C TYR A 44 -6.64 4.52 7.26
N THR A 45 -5.89 5.15 6.35
CA THR A 45 -5.95 4.84 4.92
C THR A 45 -5.08 3.61 4.63
N ILE A 46 -5.64 2.62 3.96
CA ILE A 46 -4.93 1.44 3.46
C ILE A 46 -4.98 1.42 1.94
N ILE A 47 -3.84 1.11 1.32
CA ILE A 47 -3.74 0.84 -0.12
C ILE A 47 -3.16 -0.56 -0.27
N VAL A 48 -3.92 -1.45 -0.89
CA VAL A 48 -3.56 -2.86 -1.05
C VAL A 48 -3.88 -3.35 -2.45
N ASP A 49 -3.17 -4.37 -2.92
CA ASP A 49 -3.60 -5.09 -4.13
C ASP A 49 -4.79 -6.02 -3.85
N GLU A 50 -5.32 -6.66 -4.90
CA GLU A 50 -6.47 -7.58 -4.81
C GLU A 50 -6.27 -8.70 -3.78
N GLU A 51 -5.07 -9.29 -3.72
CA GLU A 51 -4.77 -10.36 -2.78
C GLU A 51 -4.71 -9.85 -1.34
N GLY A 52 -4.12 -8.68 -1.12
CA GLY A 52 -4.10 -8.04 0.19
C GLY A 52 -5.49 -7.58 0.65
N PHE A 53 -6.36 -7.18 -0.28
CA PHE A 53 -7.73 -6.77 0.05
C PHE A 53 -8.57 -7.93 0.59
N LEU A 54 -8.38 -9.15 0.07
CA LEU A 54 -9.06 -10.36 0.55
C LEU A 54 -8.70 -10.75 1.99
N GLU A 55 -7.57 -10.27 2.51
CA GLU A 55 -7.15 -10.49 3.90
C GLU A 55 -7.89 -9.58 4.89
N LEU A 56 -8.54 -8.51 4.42
CA LEU A 56 -9.27 -7.57 5.26
C LEU A 56 -10.66 -8.12 5.60
N PRO A 57 -11.09 -8.07 6.88
CA PRO A 57 -12.43 -8.49 7.25
C PRO A 57 -13.46 -7.56 6.61
N SER A 58 -14.54 -8.14 6.07
CA SER A 58 -15.70 -7.36 5.68
C SER A 58 -16.34 -6.74 6.92
N SER A 59 -16.50 -5.42 6.94
CA SER A 59 -17.03 -4.66 8.07
C SER A 59 -17.62 -3.33 7.60
N GLU A 60 -18.63 -2.84 8.31
CA GLU A 60 -19.15 -1.47 8.11
C GLU A 60 -18.11 -0.39 8.45
N HIS A 61 -17.06 -0.74 9.20
CA HIS A 61 -15.96 0.16 9.55
C HIS A 61 -14.87 0.25 8.46
N LEU A 62 -15.01 -0.50 7.36
CA LEU A 62 -14.14 -0.44 6.20
C LEU A 62 -14.84 0.30 5.05
N GLY A 63 -14.48 1.56 4.86
CA GLY A 63 -14.97 2.36 3.73
C GLY A 63 -14.17 2.05 2.47
N VAL A 64 -14.83 1.53 1.43
CA VAL A 64 -14.20 1.22 0.13
C VAL A 64 -14.91 2.03 -0.97
N PRO A 65 -14.23 2.96 -1.64
CA PRO A 65 -14.78 3.65 -2.80
C PRO A 65 -15.04 2.67 -3.96
N ASP A 66 -16.04 2.97 -4.79
CA ASP A 66 -16.37 2.19 -5.99
C ASP A 66 -15.40 2.49 -7.16
N ALA A 67 -14.11 2.23 -6.93
CA ALA A 67 -13.05 2.40 -7.93
C ALA A 67 -11.87 1.49 -7.61
N THR A 68 -11.22 1.01 -8.67
CA THR A 68 -9.91 0.33 -8.60
C THR A 68 -8.85 1.20 -9.26
N TRP A 69 -7.62 1.14 -8.72
CA TRP A 69 -6.53 2.03 -9.10
C TRP A 69 -5.38 1.27 -9.76
N LEU A 70 -4.63 1.94 -10.64
CA LEU A 70 -3.39 1.42 -11.22
C LEU A 70 -2.20 2.19 -10.65
N ALA A 71 -1.16 1.47 -10.22
CA ALA A 71 0.09 2.08 -9.80
C ALA A 71 0.93 2.49 -11.02
N LEU A 72 1.26 3.78 -11.12
CA LEU A 72 2.20 4.29 -12.10
C LEU A 72 3.52 4.64 -11.40
N ASN A 73 4.62 4.08 -11.87
CA ASN A 73 5.94 4.44 -11.39
C ASN A 73 6.60 5.43 -12.37
N VAL A 74 7.12 6.54 -11.85
CA VAL A 74 7.82 7.56 -12.65
C VAL A 74 9.31 7.44 -12.37
N VAL A 75 10.08 7.03 -13.38
CA VAL A 75 11.54 6.93 -13.28
C VAL A 75 12.17 8.03 -14.12
N SER A 76 12.76 9.04 -13.48
CA SER A 76 13.59 10.05 -14.15
C SER A 76 15.06 9.67 -13.99
N ARG A 77 15.73 9.34 -15.09
CA ARG A 77 17.18 9.09 -15.09
C ARG A 77 17.89 10.41 -15.39
N ALA A 78 18.57 10.98 -14.40
CA ALA A 78 19.45 12.12 -14.63
C ALA A 78 20.55 11.69 -15.63
N ALA A 79 20.75 12.46 -16.69
CA ALA A 79 21.83 12.20 -17.64
C ALA A 79 23.18 12.26 -16.91
N ALA A 80 23.98 11.21 -17.02
CA ALA A 80 25.34 11.23 -16.51
C ALA A 80 26.12 12.31 -17.28
N SER A 81 26.56 13.35 -16.57
CA SER A 81 27.50 14.33 -17.13
C SER A 81 28.76 13.59 -17.57
N PRO A 82 29.29 13.82 -18.80
CA PRO A 82 30.52 13.17 -19.22
C PRO A 82 31.66 13.62 -18.30
N VAL A 83 32.24 12.66 -17.58
CA VAL A 83 33.44 12.90 -16.76
C VAL A 83 34.59 13.12 -17.73
N SER A 84 35.08 14.35 -17.83
CA SER A 84 36.30 14.63 -18.60
C SER A 84 37.48 13.92 -17.92
N SER A 85 38.01 12.88 -18.57
CA SER A 85 39.24 12.23 -18.15
C SER A 85 40.41 13.23 -18.15
N PRO A 86 41.29 13.23 -17.12
CA PRO A 86 42.42 14.14 -17.08
C PRO A 86 43.47 13.78 -18.16
N PRO A 87 44.23 14.75 -18.68
CA PRO A 87 45.25 14.50 -19.69
C PRO A 87 46.40 13.64 -19.13
N ALA A 88 46.98 12.83 -20.02
CA ALA A 88 48.05 11.85 -19.78
C ALA A 88 49.39 12.49 -19.41
#